data_AF-A0A9P6XH32-F1
#
_entry.id   AF-A0A9P6XH32-F1
#
_cell.length_a   1.000
_cell.length_b   1.000
_cell.length_c   1.000
_cell.angle_alpha   90.00
_cell.angle_beta   90.00
_cell.angle_gamma   90.00
#
_symmetry.space_group_name_H-M   'P 1'
#
loop_
_entity.id
_entity.type
_entity.pdbx_description
1 polymer ?
#
loop_
_entity_poly.entity_id
_entity_poly.type
_entity_poly.pdbx_seq_one_letter_code
_entity_poly.pdbx_strand_id
1 'polypeptide(L)'
;MTRSISQDTQNDLRVLLESDLSYEEIANRLTLSKATVHRYCKKWNIRRPDNTGGRPQLLNQSIKSLMKRMIILGRLKSNVEVVDYFKAIYPGLTYNAILNALKNINSKPDKKVRYWPIDNWRKVIFSNESKINFWGSDGFEFYWSLPGSQL
;
A
#
# COMPACT_ATOMS: atom_id res chain seq x y z
N MET A 1 -3.38 5.37 40.88
CA MET A 1 -4.21 4.25 40.36
C MET A 1 -5.56 4.81 39.92
N THR A 2 -5.93 4.69 38.65
CA THR A 2 -7.26 5.09 38.18
C THR A 2 -8.28 4.07 38.66
N ARG A 3 -9.31 4.52 39.38
CA ARG A 3 -10.41 3.64 39.83
C ARG A 3 -11.15 3.11 38.60
N SER A 4 -11.36 1.80 38.54
CA SER A 4 -12.24 1.20 37.53
C SER A 4 -13.67 1.68 37.76
N ILE A 5 -14.43 1.86 36.68
CA ILE A 5 -15.87 2.13 36.77
C ILE A 5 -16.61 0.94 37.42
N SER A 6 -17.77 1.20 38.01
CA SER A 6 -18.61 0.19 38.67
C SER A 6 -18.89 -1.00 37.74
N GLN A 7 -19.05 -2.19 38.31
CA GLN A 7 -19.31 -3.41 37.56
C GLN A 7 -20.64 -3.32 36.79
N ASP A 8 -21.67 -2.70 37.37
CA ASP A 8 -22.96 -2.49 36.71
C ASP A 8 -22.81 -1.61 35.47
N THR A 9 -22.08 -0.50 35.60
CA THR A 9 -21.77 0.39 34.48
C THR A 9 -20.96 -0.31 33.39
N GLN A 10 -20.11 -1.28 33.73
CA GLN A 10 -19.40 -2.09 32.73
C GLN A 10 -20.33 -3.03 31.98
N ASN A 11 -21.30 -3.63 32.67
CA ASN A 11 -22.30 -4.51 32.05
C ASN A 11 -23.20 -3.71 31.09
N ASP A 12 -23.70 -2.56 31.53
CA ASP A 12 -24.51 -1.66 30.69
C ASP A 12 -23.73 -1.17 29.47
N LEU A 13 -22.46 -0.80 29.66
CA LEU A 13 -21.57 -0.41 28.57
C LEU A 13 -21.38 -1.53 27.55
N ARG A 14 -21.29 -2.79 28.00
CA ARG A 14 -21.13 -3.95 27.12
C ARG A 14 -22.37 -4.16 26.25
N VAL A 15 -23.56 -4.09 26.85
CA VAL A 15 -24.84 -4.17 26.13
C VAL A 15 -24.97 -3.04 25.10
N LEU A 16 -24.63 -1.80 25.49
CA LEU A 16 -24.68 -0.66 24.58
C LEU A 16 -23.63 -0.74 23.45
N LEU A 17 -22.47 -1.36 23.69
CA LEU A 17 -21.44 -1.55 22.66
C LEU A 17 -21.81 -2.59 21.60
N GLU A 18 -22.75 -3.50 21.88
CA GLU A 18 -23.30 -4.44 20.90
C GLU A 18 -24.38 -3.80 20.02
N SER A 19 -24.98 -2.70 20.47
CA SER A 19 -25.95 -1.93 19.68
C SER A 19 -25.28 -0.96 18.68
N ASP A 20 -26.02 -0.50 17.66
CA ASP A 20 -25.50 0.38 16.60
C ASP A 20 -25.41 1.88 16.99
N LEU A 21 -25.26 2.18 18.29
CA LEU A 21 -25.13 3.54 18.79
C LEU A 21 -23.71 4.08 18.61
N SER A 22 -23.54 5.39 18.39
CA SER A 22 -22.23 6.02 18.34
C SER A 22 -21.53 6.06 19.70
N TYR A 23 -20.20 6.21 19.72
CA TYR A 23 -19.46 6.37 21.00
C TYR A 23 -19.90 7.60 21.80
N GLU A 24 -20.37 8.66 21.14
CA GLU A 24 -20.88 9.86 21.82
C GLU A 24 -22.22 9.58 22.49
N GLU A 25 -23.13 8.89 21.83
CA GLU A 25 -24.43 8.55 22.41
C GLU A 25 -24.29 7.60 23.60
N ILE A 26 -23.40 6.61 23.50
CA ILE A 26 -23.10 5.68 24.60
C ILE A 26 -22.49 6.45 25.79
N ALA A 27 -21.57 7.36 25.51
CA ALA A 27 -20.93 8.22 26.51
C ALA A 27 -21.99 9.08 27.24
N ASN A 28 -22.89 9.72 26.50
CA ASN A 28 -23.96 10.55 27.06
C ASN A 28 -24.94 9.75 27.92
N ARG A 29 -25.35 8.55 27.49
CA ARG A 29 -26.28 7.69 28.24
C ARG A 29 -25.72 7.24 29.59
N LEU A 30 -24.44 6.89 29.62
CA LEU A 30 -23.78 6.39 30.84
C LEU A 30 -23.10 7.50 31.64
N THR A 31 -23.21 8.77 31.22
CA THR A 31 -22.47 9.92 31.79
C THR A 31 -20.95 9.68 31.88
N LEU A 32 -20.41 8.97 30.89
CA LEU A 32 -18.98 8.65 30.78
C LEU A 32 -18.31 9.52 29.73
N SER A 33 -16.97 9.64 29.82
CA SER A 33 -16.21 10.24 28.71
C SER A 33 -16.17 9.29 27.50
N LYS A 34 -16.19 9.86 26.28
CA LYS A 34 -15.96 9.12 25.02
C LYS A 34 -14.68 8.27 25.07
N ALA A 35 -13.62 8.80 25.70
CA ALA A 35 -12.35 8.10 25.85
C ALA A 35 -12.48 6.84 26.73
N THR A 36 -13.31 6.88 27.78
CA THR A 36 -13.61 5.71 28.61
C THR A 36 -14.30 4.63 27.80
N VAL A 37 -15.33 4.99 27.02
CA VAL A 37 -16.05 4.07 26.13
C VAL A 37 -15.08 3.43 25.12
N HIS A 38 -14.26 4.24 24.45
CA HIS A 38 -13.28 3.76 23.48
C HIS A 38 -12.24 2.81 24.11
N ARG A 39 -11.74 3.14 25.30
CA ARG A 39 -10.78 2.30 26.04
C ARG A 39 -11.37 0.92 26.37
N TYR A 40 -12.62 0.87 26.83
CA TYR A 40 -13.29 -0.40 27.14
C TYR A 40 -13.64 -1.19 25.87
N CYS A 41 -14.04 -0.52 24.79
CA CYS A 41 -14.21 -1.15 23.48
C CYS A 41 -12.92 -1.84 23.02
N LYS A 42 -11.77 -1.16 23.14
CA LYS A 42 -10.44 -1.74 22.85
C LYS A 42 -10.08 -2.88 23.79
N LYS A 43 -10.36 -2.72 25.09
CA LYS A 43 -10.10 -3.75 26.13
C LYS A 43 -10.86 -5.05 25.85
N TRP A 44 -12.09 -4.96 25.36
CA TRP A 44 -12.94 -6.11 25.03
C TRP A 44 -12.85 -6.55 23.57
N ASN A 45 -12.00 -5.91 22.77
CA ASN A 45 -11.78 -6.22 21.36
C ASN A 45 -13.09 -6.25 20.52
N ILE A 46 -14.02 -5.36 20.84
CA ILE A 46 -15.29 -5.23 20.11
C ILE A 46 -15.01 -4.52 18.78
N ARG A 47 -15.35 -5.17 17.66
CA ARG A 47 -15.14 -4.63 16.31
C ARG A 47 -16.25 -3.63 15.99
N ARG A 48 -15.85 -2.41 15.66
CA ARG A 48 -16.74 -1.33 15.19
C ARG A 48 -16.15 -0.71 13.93
N PRO A 49 -16.97 -0.11 13.05
CA PRO A 49 -16.48 0.51 11.83
C PRO A 49 -15.47 1.60 12.18
N ASP A 50 -14.34 1.59 11.46
CA ASP A 50 -13.32 2.60 11.63
C ASP A 50 -13.85 3.96 11.19
N ASN A 51 -13.40 5.02 11.88
CA ASN A 51 -13.69 6.38 11.46
C ASN A 51 -13.03 6.60 10.08
N THR A 52 -13.85 6.78 9.04
CA THR A 52 -13.42 7.24 7.71
C THR A 52 -13.00 8.71 7.68
N GLY A 53 -12.94 9.36 8.84
CA GLY A 53 -12.51 10.74 8.99
C GLY A 53 -11.03 10.92 8.66
N GLY A 54 -10.74 11.92 7.84
CA GLY A 54 -9.38 12.28 7.44
C GLY A 54 -9.39 13.23 6.25
N ARG A 55 -8.24 13.84 5.95
CA ARG A 55 -8.09 14.62 4.71
C ARG A 55 -8.23 13.68 3.51
N PRO A 56 -9.08 13.98 2.52
CA PRO A 56 -9.20 13.13 1.35
C PRO A 56 -7.85 13.00 0.64
N GLN A 57 -7.49 11.77 0.28
CA GLN A 57 -6.23 11.50 -0.40
C GLN A 57 -6.27 12.15 -1.79
N LEU A 58 -5.38 13.11 -2.05
CA LEU A 58 -5.27 13.80 -3.34
C LEU A 58 -5.12 12.81 -4.51
N LEU A 59 -4.43 11.70 -4.24
CA LEU A 59 -4.39 10.56 -5.13
C LEU A 59 -5.64 9.69 -4.94
N ASN A 60 -6.71 10.03 -5.67
CA ASN A 60 -7.95 9.27 -5.69
C ASN A 60 -7.73 7.85 -6.26
N GLN A 61 -8.62 6.92 -5.91
CA GLN A 61 -8.65 5.55 -6.42
C GLN A 61 -8.70 5.47 -7.94
N SER A 62 -9.38 6.42 -8.61
CA SER A 62 -9.40 6.50 -10.07
C SER A 62 -8.02 6.75 -10.66
N ILE A 63 -7.22 7.64 -10.06
CA ILE A 63 -5.87 7.97 -10.52
C ILE A 63 -4.95 6.76 -10.32
N LYS A 64 -5.06 6.07 -9.18
CA LYS A 64 -4.34 4.80 -8.92
C LYS A 64 -4.69 3.73 -9.94
N SER A 65 -5.97 3.61 -10.30
CA SER A 65 -6.46 2.64 -11.27
C SER A 65 -5.93 2.92 -12.69
N LEU A 66 -5.91 4.20 -13.09
CA LEU A 66 -5.32 4.63 -14.36
C LEU A 66 -3.81 4.33 -14.40
N MET A 67 -3.08 4.69 -13.33
CA MET A 67 -1.65 4.41 -13.21
C MET A 67 -1.35 2.92 -13.38
N LYS A 68 -2.09 2.06 -12.66
CA LYS A 68 -1.98 0.61 -12.79
C LYS A 68 -2.25 0.13 -14.21
N ARG A 69 -3.29 0.65 -14.88
CA ARG A 69 -3.62 0.29 -16.26
C ARG A 69 -2.52 0.68 -17.25
N MET A 70 -1.94 1.87 -17.13
CA MET A 70 -0.88 2.33 -18.04
C MET A 70 0.40 1.48 -17.92
N ILE A 71 0.71 1.01 -16.71
CA ILE A 71 1.83 0.10 -16.45
C ILE A 71 1.54 -1.29 -17.04
N ILE A 72 0.36 -1.86 -16.81
CA ILE A 72 -0.03 -3.17 -17.35
C ILE A 72 0.00 -3.18 -18.88
N LEU A 73 -0.45 -2.10 -19.51
CA LEU A 73 -0.42 -1.93 -20.96
C LEU A 73 1.00 -1.67 -21.51
N GLY A 74 2.01 -1.52 -20.65
CA GLY A 74 3.40 -1.27 -21.05
C GLY A 74 3.62 0.09 -21.71
N ARG A 75 2.70 1.05 -21.52
CA ARG A 75 2.78 2.40 -22.10
C ARG A 75 3.77 3.29 -21.37
N LEU A 76 3.95 3.03 -20.07
CA LEU A 76 4.91 3.72 -19.20
C LEU A 76 5.80 2.64 -18.60
N LYS A 77 7.08 2.65 -18.97
CA LYS A 77 8.04 1.58 -18.66
C LYS A 77 8.92 1.94 -17.46
N SER A 78 9.13 3.23 -17.23
CA SER A 78 9.96 3.75 -16.13
C SER A 78 9.12 4.50 -15.09
N ASN A 79 9.56 4.44 -13.83
CA ASN A 79 9.00 5.25 -12.75
C ASN A 79 9.07 6.75 -13.08
N VAL A 80 10.10 7.20 -13.81
CA VAL A 80 10.27 8.60 -14.21
C VAL A 80 9.17 9.02 -15.18
N GLU A 81 8.93 8.22 -16.22
CA GLU A 81 7.87 8.46 -17.21
C GLU A 81 6.48 8.52 -16.55
N VAL A 82 6.23 7.63 -15.58
CA VAL A 82 4.98 7.65 -14.81
C VAL A 82 4.85 8.96 -14.05
N VAL A 83 5.90 9.40 -13.36
CA VAL A 83 5.81 10.63 -12.57
C VAL A 83 5.61 11.86 -13.45
N ASP A 84 6.35 11.98 -14.55
CA ASP A 84 6.24 13.13 -15.44
C ASP A 84 4.85 13.21 -16.09
N TYR A 85 4.32 12.08 -16.55
CA TYR A 85 2.98 12.02 -17.13
C TYR A 85 1.88 12.44 -16.14
N PHE A 86 1.91 11.89 -14.91
CA PHE A 86 0.88 12.20 -13.92
C PHE A 86 1.02 13.60 -13.32
N LYS A 87 2.23 14.16 -13.24
CA LYS A 87 2.43 15.57 -12.89
C LYS A 87 1.89 16.52 -13.96
N ALA A 88 2.08 16.19 -15.24
CA ALA A 88 1.57 17.01 -16.35
C ALA A 88 0.04 17.09 -16.36
N ILE A 89 -0.64 15.98 -16.04
CA ILE A 89 -2.11 15.91 -16.00
C ILE A 89 -2.68 16.44 -14.69
N TYR A 90 -1.97 16.22 -13.58
CA TYR A 90 -2.41 16.61 -12.24
C TYR A 90 -1.29 17.41 -11.54
N PRO A 91 -1.20 18.73 -11.79
CA PRO A 91 -0.13 19.56 -11.25
C PRO A 91 -0.11 19.64 -9.71
N GLY A 92 -1.22 19.29 -9.04
CA GLY A 92 -1.27 19.17 -7.59
C GLY A 92 -0.57 17.92 -7.02
N LEU A 93 -0.26 16.91 -7.84
CA LEU A 93 0.39 15.68 -7.38
C LEU A 93 1.89 15.89 -7.18
N THR A 94 2.36 15.49 -6.00
CA THR A 94 3.80 15.50 -5.70
C THR A 94 4.49 14.25 -6.24
N TYR A 95 5.78 14.38 -6.54
CA TYR A 95 6.64 13.26 -6.96
C TYR A 95 6.53 12.06 -6.00
N ASN A 96 6.62 12.34 -4.69
CA ASN A 96 6.59 11.32 -3.63
C ASN A 96 5.23 10.63 -3.53
N ALA A 97 4.12 11.34 -3.73
CA ALA A 97 2.79 10.74 -3.72
C ALA A 97 2.63 9.71 -4.85
N ILE A 98 3.14 10.04 -6.05
CA ILE A 98 3.12 9.15 -7.21
C ILE A 98 4.03 7.95 -6.98
N LEU A 99 5.27 8.15 -6.52
CA LEU A 99 6.19 7.05 -6.24
C LEU A 99 5.68 6.10 -5.15
N ASN A 100 5.12 6.61 -4.07
CA ASN A 100 4.59 5.77 -3.00
C ASN A 100 3.39 4.95 -3.48
N ALA A 101 2.54 5.52 -4.35
CA ALA A 101 1.47 4.76 -4.99
C ALA A 101 2.02 3.68 -5.92
N LEU A 102 3.06 4.00 -6.68
CA LEU A 102 3.72 3.07 -7.57
C LEU A 102 4.38 1.91 -6.82
N LYS A 103 5.02 2.16 -5.68
CA LYS A 103 5.56 1.12 -4.79
C LYS A 103 4.46 0.19 -4.29
N ASN A 104 3.30 0.73 -3.90
CA ASN A 104 2.15 -0.06 -3.47
C ASN A 104 1.52 -0.89 -4.62
N ILE A 105 1.57 -0.38 -5.86
CA ILE A 105 1.12 -1.12 -7.06
C ILE A 105 2.11 -2.23 -7.43
N ASN A 106 3.41 -1.93 -7.34
CA ASN A 106 4.52 -2.81 -7.72
C ASN A 106 5.04 -3.65 -6.54
N SER A 107 4.27 -3.80 -5.46
CA SER A 107 4.68 -4.52 -4.22
C SER A 107 4.93 -6.02 -4.41
N LYS A 108 4.87 -6.54 -5.64
CA LYS A 108 5.55 -7.78 -6.01
C LYS A 108 6.57 -7.47 -7.10
N PRO A 109 7.88 -7.60 -6.82
CA PRO A 109 8.86 -7.72 -7.88
C PRO A 109 8.69 -9.11 -8.49
N ASP A 110 7.68 -9.32 -9.31
CA ASP A 110 7.69 -10.46 -10.23
C ASP A 110 8.78 -10.15 -11.25
N LYS A 111 9.99 -10.64 -10.95
CA LYS A 111 11.07 -10.75 -11.93
C LYS A 111 10.46 -11.41 -13.18
N LYS A 112 10.44 -10.64 -14.27
CA LYS A 112 9.97 -11.00 -15.63
C LYS A 112 8.46 -10.98 -15.85
N VAL A 113 7.95 -9.80 -16.21
CA VAL A 113 6.89 -9.74 -17.20
C VAL A 113 7.51 -10.00 -18.60
N ARG A 114 7.60 -11.27 -19.00
CA ARG A 114 7.91 -11.67 -20.39
C ARG A 114 6.62 -11.68 -21.20
N TYR A 115 6.14 -10.52 -21.63
CA TYR A 115 5.19 -10.45 -22.75
C TYR A 115 5.88 -9.74 -23.91
N TRP A 116 6.38 -10.53 -24.86
CA TRP A 116 6.83 -10.01 -26.15
C TRP A 116 5.59 -9.80 -27.04
N PRO A 117 5.37 -8.61 -27.61
CA PRO A 117 4.33 -8.40 -28.62
C PRO A 117 4.49 -9.39 -29.79
N ILE A 118 3.39 -9.88 -30.35
CA ILE A 118 3.36 -10.87 -31.45
C ILE A 118 4.27 -10.47 -32.63
N ASP A 119 4.36 -9.19 -32.95
CA ASP A 119 5.19 -8.70 -34.06
C ASP A 119 6.69 -8.85 -33.84
N ASN A 120 7.13 -8.98 -32.60
CA ASN A 120 8.54 -9.20 -32.30
C ASN A 120 8.93 -10.69 -32.37
N TRP A 121 7.98 -11.61 -32.15
CA TRP A 121 8.23 -13.04 -32.34
C TRP A 121 8.59 -13.39 -33.79
N ARG A 122 8.04 -12.64 -34.75
CA ARG A 122 8.31 -12.82 -36.19
C ARG A 122 9.76 -12.47 -36.59
N LYS A 123 10.54 -11.85 -35.71
CA LYS A 123 11.92 -11.41 -35.97
C LYS A 123 12.97 -12.30 -35.29
N VAL A 124 12.55 -13.37 -34.62
CA VAL A 124 13.44 -14.25 -33.87
C VAL A 124 13.63 -15.56 -34.65
N ILE A 125 14.88 -15.85 -35.03
CA ILE A 125 15.32 -17.15 -35.51
C ILE A 125 16.18 -17.74 -34.39
N PHE A 126 15.86 -18.95 -33.91
CA PHE A 126 16.64 -19.61 -32.87
C PHE A 126 17.71 -20.51 -33.49
N SER A 127 18.98 -20.25 -33.17
CA SER A 127 20.08 -21.22 -33.32
C SER A 127 20.47 -21.69 -31.92
N ASN A 128 20.54 -23.00 -31.69
CA ASN A 128 20.64 -23.64 -30.38
C ASN A 128 22.08 -23.98 -29.95
N GLU A 129 23.09 -23.28 -30.46
CA GLU A 129 24.48 -23.52 -30.08
C GLU A 129 24.78 -22.89 -28.70
N SER A 130 24.77 -23.72 -27.66
CA SER A 130 25.23 -23.33 -26.32
C SER A 130 26.76 -23.40 -26.25
N LYS A 131 27.43 -22.26 -26.10
CA LYS A 131 28.86 -22.19 -25.75
C LYS A 131 29.03 -22.52 -24.26
N ILE A 132 29.80 -23.58 -23.96
CA ILE A 132 30.18 -23.96 -22.59
C ILE A 132 31.63 -23.48 -22.37
N ASN A 133 31.84 -22.55 -21.42
CA ASN A 133 33.16 -22.07 -21.04
C ASN A 133 33.83 -23.04 -20.05
N PHE A 134 35.08 -23.45 -20.32
CA PHE A 134 35.83 -24.41 -19.48
C PHE A 134 36.31 -23.82 -18.15
N TRP A 135 36.44 -22.49 -18.05
CA TRP A 135 37.05 -21.79 -16.89
C TRP A 135 36.05 -20.97 -16.05
N GLY A 136 34.76 -21.29 -16.14
CA GLY A 136 33.71 -20.58 -15.43
C GLY A 136 32.96 -19.55 -16.30
N SER A 137 31.93 -18.95 -15.71
CA SER A 137 31.04 -18.01 -16.38
C SER A 137 31.69 -16.62 -16.48
N ASP A 138 31.60 -15.96 -17.64
CA ASP A 138 32.02 -14.56 -17.85
C ASP A 138 31.05 -13.55 -17.18
N GLY A 139 30.36 -13.95 -16.10
CA GLY A 139 29.26 -13.19 -15.49
C GLY A 139 29.76 -12.07 -14.59
N PHE A 140 28.96 -11.00 -14.47
CA PHE A 140 29.21 -9.93 -13.49
C PHE A 140 29.20 -10.49 -12.06
N GLU A 141 30.30 -10.31 -11.32
CA GLU A 141 30.37 -10.58 -9.89
C GLU A 141 29.74 -9.42 -9.10
N PHE A 142 28.78 -9.74 -8.25
CA PHE A 142 28.17 -8.78 -7.33
C PHE A 142 28.75 -8.99 -5.94
N TYR A 143 29.19 -7.92 -5.28
CA TYR A 143 29.59 -7.94 -3.89
C TYR A 143 28.82 -6.88 -3.08
N TRP A 144 28.76 -7.10 -1.77
CA TRP A 144 28.15 -6.14 -0.85
C TRP A 144 29.17 -5.07 -0.49
N SER A 145 28.80 -3.81 -0.68
CA SER A 145 29.58 -2.65 -0.26
C SER A 145 28.69 -1.66 0.49
N LEU A 146 29.31 -0.86 1.35
CA LEU A 146 28.60 0.20 2.06
C LEU A 146 28.37 1.38 1.11
N PRO A 147 27.22 2.09 1.21
CA PRO A 147 26.96 3.26 0.38
C PRO A 147 28.09 4.30 0.51
N GLY A 148 28.82 4.54 -0.57
CA GLY A 148 29.92 5.51 -0.62
C GLY A 148 31.33 4.95 -0.37
N SER A 149 31.51 3.64 -0.19
CA SER A 149 32.86 3.06 -0.17
C SER A 149 33.48 3.09 -1.58
N GLN A 150 34.76 3.43 -1.68
CA GLN A 150 35.52 3.21 -2.91
C GLN A 150 35.67 1.70 -3.15
N LEU A 151 35.50 1.29 -4.41
CA LEU A 151 35.58 -0.10 -4.87
C LEU A 151 37.03 -0.60 -4.85
#